data_AF-A0A950RIQ7-F1
#
_entry.id   AF-A0A950RIQ7-F1
#
_cell.length_a   1.000
_cell.length_b   1.000
_cell.length_c   1.000
_cell.angle_alpha   90.00
_cell.angle_beta   90.00
_cell.angle_gamma   90.00
#
_symmetry.space_group_name_H-M   'P 1'
#
loop_
_entity.id
_entity.type
_entity.pdbx_description
1 polymer ?
#
loop_
_entity_poly.entity_id
_entity_poly.type
_entity_poly.pdbx_seq_one_letter_code
_entity_poly.pdbx_strand_id
1 'polypeptide(L)'
;PQLNFRQGRYYYVPAVRANMLQGQRHQQSMQRAIRRLVREHKLVADLQNERRRQGRVQFVHPVTVHTADNRVLRFLSRDISVSGLCLIGSCNLLGQRVLVQVPGANSGGPALCFRVQILWTHEVGDNLFENGGIFLKLVSEEGPVGKS
;
A
#
# COMPACT_ATOMS: atom_id res chain seq x y z
N PRO A 1 12.80 -30.68 0.12
CA PRO A 1 11.34 -30.45 0.22
C PRO A 1 10.56 -31.77 0.11
N GLN A 2 9.68 -32.07 1.08
CA GLN A 2 8.89 -33.32 1.09
C GLN A 2 7.46 -33.06 0.58
N LEU A 3 7.01 -33.88 -0.38
CA LEU A 3 5.65 -33.89 -0.91
C LEU A 3 4.90 -35.06 -0.29
N ASN A 4 3.67 -34.82 0.18
CA ASN A 4 2.80 -35.90 0.66
C ASN A 4 1.72 -36.21 -0.38
N PHE A 5 1.57 -37.49 -0.71
CA PHE A 5 0.54 -37.96 -1.63
C PHE A 5 -0.75 -38.28 -0.87
N ARG A 6 -1.86 -37.64 -1.23
CA ARG A 6 -3.20 -37.94 -0.70
C ARG A 6 -4.24 -37.84 -1.82
N GLN A 7 -5.16 -38.80 -1.90
CA GLN A 7 -6.30 -38.79 -2.84
C GLN A 7 -5.90 -38.46 -4.30
N GLY A 8 -4.82 -39.08 -4.80
CA GLY A 8 -4.38 -38.88 -6.18
C GLY A 8 -3.67 -37.55 -6.46
N ARG A 9 -3.37 -36.73 -5.44
CA ARG A 9 -2.72 -35.42 -5.60
C ARG A 9 -1.55 -35.26 -4.63
N TYR A 10 -0.49 -34.58 -5.09
CA TYR A 10 0.64 -34.20 -4.24
C TYR A 10 0.33 -32.88 -3.53
N TYR A 11 0.42 -32.89 -2.21
CA TYR A 11 0.28 -31.70 -1.38
C TYR A 11 1.64 -31.31 -0.83
N TYR A 12 1.96 -30.03 -0.98
CA TYR A 12 3.13 -29.44 -0.34
C TYR A 12 2.89 -29.45 1.17
N VAL A 13 3.79 -30.06 1.95
CA VAL A 13 3.77 -29.97 3.42
C VAL A 13 4.81 -28.92 3.81
N PRO A 14 4.38 -27.69 4.11
CA PRO A 14 5.35 -26.65 4.34
C PRO A 14 5.70 -26.67 5.84
N ALA A 15 6.99 -26.47 6.16
CA ALA A 15 7.50 -26.30 7.52
C ALA A 15 7.00 -24.96 8.14
N VAL A 16 5.67 -24.82 8.30
CA VAL A 16 4.93 -23.55 8.42
C VAL A 16 4.30 -23.42 9.79
N ARG A 17 5.14 -23.25 10.81
CA ARG A 17 4.63 -22.75 12.10
C ARG A 17 5.33 -21.47 12.55
N ALA A 18 6.65 -21.37 12.41
CA ALA A 18 7.39 -20.14 12.73
C ALA A 18 7.14 -19.00 11.71
N ASN A 19 7.22 -19.31 10.40
CA ASN A 19 7.04 -18.30 9.33
C ASN A 19 5.59 -17.80 9.22
N MET A 20 4.61 -18.61 9.63
CA MET A 20 3.18 -18.24 9.58
C MET A 20 2.83 -17.18 10.62
N LEU A 21 3.35 -17.33 11.85
CA LEU A 21 3.14 -16.38 12.95
C LEU A 21 3.80 -15.03 12.67
N GLN A 22 5.00 -15.06 12.07
CA GLN A 22 5.70 -13.84 11.66
C GLN A 22 4.93 -13.13 10.53
N GLY A 23 4.42 -13.86 9.54
CA GLY A 23 3.56 -13.31 8.49
C GLY A 23 2.28 -12.65 9.03
N GLN A 24 1.62 -13.27 10.02
CA GLN A 24 0.42 -12.70 10.65
C GLN A 24 0.70 -11.40 11.41
N ARG A 25 1.81 -11.31 12.15
CA ARG A 25 2.18 -10.07 12.87
C ARG A 25 2.44 -8.90 11.91
N HIS A 26 3.14 -9.15 10.80
CA HIS A 26 3.39 -8.14 9.78
C HIS A 26 2.11 -7.70 9.07
N GLN A 27 1.20 -8.63 8.79
CA GLN A 27 -0.09 -8.31 8.20
C GLN A 27 -0.96 -7.48 9.17
N GLN A 28 -0.93 -7.80 10.46
CA GLN A 28 -1.65 -7.06 11.49
C GLN A 28 -1.08 -5.64 11.69
N SER A 29 0.25 -5.46 11.73
CA SER A 29 0.85 -4.13 11.87
C SER A 29 0.53 -3.24 10.66
N MET A 30 0.66 -3.78 9.44
CA MET A 30 0.28 -3.10 8.21
C MET A 30 -1.20 -2.70 8.22
N GLN A 31 -2.10 -3.63 8.57
CA GLN A 31 -3.53 -3.31 8.68
C GLN A 31 -3.81 -2.26 9.75
N ARG A 32 -3.10 -2.25 10.88
CA ARG A 32 -3.25 -1.23 11.92
C ARG A 32 -2.79 0.15 11.43
N ALA A 33 -1.62 0.24 10.80
CA ALA A 33 -1.10 1.48 10.24
C ALA A 33 -2.03 2.06 9.18
N ILE A 34 -2.50 1.22 8.24
CA ILE A 34 -3.45 1.66 7.21
C ILE A 34 -4.79 2.05 7.82
N ARG A 35 -5.33 1.28 8.78
CA ARG A 35 -6.58 1.66 9.46
C ARG A 35 -6.43 2.97 10.22
N ARG A 36 -5.28 3.23 10.82
CA ARG A 36 -4.98 4.51 11.49
C ARG A 36 -4.98 5.65 10.48
N LEU A 37 -4.21 5.53 9.40
CA LEU A 37 -4.17 6.49 8.31
C LEU A 37 -5.58 6.76 7.75
N VAL A 38 -6.32 5.70 7.41
CA VAL A 38 -7.70 5.82 6.90
C VAL A 38 -8.62 6.52 7.90
N ARG A 39 -8.53 6.22 9.20
CA ARG A 39 -9.36 6.88 10.22
C ARG A 39 -9.02 8.35 10.36
N GLU A 40 -7.73 8.68 10.43
CA GLU A 40 -7.27 10.08 10.54
C GLU A 40 -7.75 10.90 9.35
N HIS A 41 -7.69 10.36 8.13
CA HIS A 41 -8.19 11.04 6.93
C HIS A 41 -9.72 11.04 6.81
N LYS A 42 -10.41 10.03 7.35
CA LYS A 42 -11.89 10.05 7.44
C LYS A 42 -12.39 11.15 8.38
N LEU A 43 -11.75 11.35 9.53
CA LEU A 43 -12.15 12.43 10.45
C LEU A 43 -12.10 13.81 9.78
N VAL A 44 -11.17 14.01 8.85
CA VAL A 44 -11.10 15.23 8.03
C VAL A 44 -12.15 15.24 6.92
N ALA A 45 -12.42 14.10 6.27
CA ALA A 45 -13.34 13.98 5.14
C ALA A 45 -14.84 13.89 5.53
N ASP A 46 -15.17 13.42 6.73
CA ASP A 46 -16.54 13.24 7.24
C ASP A 46 -17.24 14.60 7.48
N LEU A 47 -16.50 15.72 7.46
CA LEU A 47 -17.08 17.07 7.37
C LEU A 47 -17.72 17.38 6.01
N GLN A 48 -17.48 16.57 4.97
CA GLN A 48 -17.89 16.91 3.60
C GLN A 48 -18.68 15.87 2.82
N ASN A 49 -18.69 14.55 3.12
CA ASN A 49 -19.52 13.63 2.29
C ASN A 49 -19.78 12.24 2.91
N GLU A 50 -20.99 12.04 3.44
CA GLU A 50 -21.45 10.83 4.14
C GLU A 50 -21.96 9.67 3.24
N ARG A 51 -21.76 9.70 1.91
CA ARG A 51 -22.60 8.88 0.99
C ARG A 51 -22.00 7.60 0.39
N ARG A 52 -20.79 7.15 0.73
CA ARG A 52 -20.27 5.86 0.19
C ARG A 52 -19.63 4.97 1.26
N ARG A 53 -20.47 4.22 1.96
CA ARG A 53 -20.07 3.03 2.74
C ARG A 53 -19.58 1.94 1.77
N GLN A 54 -18.26 1.82 1.57
CA GLN A 54 -17.49 0.55 1.67
C GLN A 54 -16.09 0.68 1.03
N GLY A 55 -15.05 0.43 1.83
CA GLY A 55 -13.71 0.02 1.39
C GLY A 55 -12.67 1.12 1.19
N ARG A 56 -12.93 2.08 0.29
CA ARG A 56 -11.94 3.07 -0.17
C ARG A 56 -12.32 4.48 0.25
N VAL A 57 -11.34 5.25 0.70
CA VAL A 57 -11.49 6.65 1.10
C VAL A 57 -10.69 7.50 0.14
N GLN A 58 -11.22 8.65 -0.24
CA GLN A 58 -10.47 9.63 -1.01
C GLN A 58 -9.24 10.06 -0.20
N PHE A 59 -8.08 9.95 -0.82
CA PHE A 59 -6.81 10.25 -0.19
C PHE A 59 -5.95 10.90 -1.26
N VAL A 60 -6.09 12.21 -1.39
CA VAL A 60 -5.47 13.00 -2.46
C VAL A 60 -4.26 13.73 -1.90
N HIS A 61 -3.13 13.03 -1.90
CA HIS A 61 -1.87 13.55 -1.37
C HIS A 61 -0.72 13.26 -2.33
N PRO A 62 0.26 14.18 -2.44
CA PRO A 62 1.52 13.87 -3.09
C PRO A 62 2.21 12.72 -2.35
N VAL A 63 2.66 11.72 -3.10
CA VAL A 63 3.43 10.59 -2.59
C VAL A 63 4.72 10.44 -3.37
N THR A 64 5.72 9.84 -2.72
CA THR A 64 6.99 9.49 -3.37
C THR A 64 6.99 8.01 -3.68
N VAL A 65 7.33 7.65 -4.91
CA VAL A 65 7.38 6.27 -5.39
C VAL A 65 8.81 5.92 -5.77
N HIS A 66 9.37 4.89 -5.12
CA HIS A 66 10.67 4.33 -5.50
C HIS A 66 10.45 3.04 -6.28
N THR A 67 10.97 2.98 -7.49
CA THR A 67 10.88 1.83 -8.39
C THR A 67 12.11 0.92 -8.23
N ALA A 68 12.02 -0.31 -8.76
CA ALA A 68 13.09 -1.29 -8.65
C ALA A 68 14.37 -0.91 -9.41
N ASP A 69 14.26 -0.03 -10.41
CA ASP A 69 15.37 0.55 -11.18
C ASP A 69 15.94 1.82 -10.52
N ASN A 70 15.72 2.00 -9.21
CA ASN A 70 16.20 3.12 -8.39
C ASN A 70 15.72 4.52 -8.81
N ARG A 71 14.68 4.64 -9.65
CA ARG A 71 14.06 5.94 -9.90
C ARG A 71 13.19 6.36 -8.71
N VAL A 72 13.15 7.68 -8.50
CA VAL A 72 12.28 8.33 -7.52
C VAL A 72 11.28 9.18 -8.30
N LEU A 73 10.01 8.80 -8.22
CA LEU A 73 8.93 9.43 -8.97
C LEU A 73 7.95 10.11 -8.01
N ARG A 74 7.32 11.18 -8.48
CA ARG A 74 6.26 11.89 -7.75
C ARG A 74 4.92 11.50 -8.35
N PHE A 75 4.02 11.04 -7.50
CA PHE A 75 2.66 10.66 -7.86
C PHE A 75 1.67 11.39 -6.96
N LEU A 76 0.44 11.50 -7.41
CA LEU A 76 -0.70 11.89 -6.59
C LEU A 76 -1.46 10.62 -6.22
N SER A 77 -1.76 10.38 -4.95
CA SER A 77 -2.72 9.33 -4.60
C SER A 77 -4.15 9.79 -4.93
N ARG A 78 -5.05 8.87 -5.30
CA ARG A 78 -6.46 9.16 -5.55
C ARG A 78 -7.33 8.68 -4.40
N ASP A 79 -7.16 7.40 -4.05
CA ASP A 79 -7.87 6.73 -2.98
C ASP A 79 -6.99 5.68 -2.30
N ILE A 80 -7.38 5.34 -1.07
CA ILE A 80 -6.73 4.32 -0.25
C ILE A 80 -7.77 3.47 0.47
N SER A 81 -7.48 2.19 0.64
CA SER A 81 -8.24 1.24 1.45
C SER A 81 -7.31 0.46 2.38
N VAL A 82 -7.88 -0.44 3.17
CA VAL A 82 -7.09 -1.39 3.99
C VAL A 82 -6.22 -2.34 3.14
N SER A 83 -6.58 -2.59 1.88
CA SER A 83 -5.90 -3.58 1.03
C SER A 83 -5.04 -2.97 -0.09
N GLY A 84 -5.25 -1.71 -0.45
CA GLY A 84 -4.55 -1.12 -1.57
C GLY A 84 -4.77 0.38 -1.71
N LEU A 85 -4.23 0.92 -2.80
CA LEU A 85 -4.31 2.33 -3.12
C LEU A 85 -4.28 2.54 -4.64
N CYS A 86 -4.70 3.72 -5.07
CA CYS A 86 -4.62 4.17 -6.46
C CYS A 86 -3.70 5.39 -6.57
N LEU A 87 -2.76 5.36 -7.51
CA LEU A 87 -1.80 6.42 -7.82
C LEU A 87 -2.07 7.01 -9.19
N ILE A 88 -1.86 8.30 -9.35
CA ILE A 88 -1.95 9.05 -10.59
C ILE A 88 -0.59 9.67 -10.87
N GLY A 89 -0.03 9.45 -12.06
CA GLY A 89 1.25 10.03 -12.46
C GLY A 89 1.62 9.70 -13.90
N SER A 90 2.75 10.23 -14.37
CA SER A 90 3.15 10.19 -15.79
C SER A 90 3.86 8.90 -16.22
N CYS A 91 3.75 7.83 -15.45
CA CYS A 91 4.43 6.57 -15.75
C CYS A 91 3.49 5.37 -15.60
N ASN A 92 3.59 4.44 -16.53
CA ASN A 92 3.00 3.12 -16.42
C ASN A 92 3.86 2.24 -15.50
N LEU A 93 3.27 1.80 -14.38
CA LEU A 93 3.92 0.97 -13.38
C LEU A 93 3.39 -0.47 -13.35
N LEU A 94 2.64 -0.91 -14.36
CA LEU A 94 2.00 -2.22 -14.40
C LEU A 94 2.98 -3.36 -14.06
N GLY A 95 2.59 -4.22 -13.12
CA GLY A 95 3.37 -5.39 -12.70
C GLY A 95 4.57 -5.08 -11.82
N GLN A 96 4.91 -3.81 -11.59
CA GLN A 96 6.05 -3.43 -10.76
C GLN A 96 5.76 -3.56 -9.27
N ARG A 97 6.81 -3.86 -8.50
CA ARG A 97 6.83 -3.71 -7.05
C ARG A 97 7.55 -2.42 -6.70
N VAL A 98 6.83 -1.51 -6.06
CA VAL A 98 7.33 -0.18 -5.72
C VAL A 98 7.30 0.03 -4.22
N LEU A 99 8.11 0.97 -3.74
CA LEU A 99 7.96 1.54 -2.41
C LEU A 99 7.18 2.84 -2.54
N VAL A 100 6.11 2.99 -1.76
CA VAL A 100 5.28 4.19 -1.73
C VAL A 100 5.44 4.82 -0.37
N GLN A 101 6.01 6.02 -0.35
CA GLN A 101 6.10 6.86 0.83
C GLN A 101 4.89 7.80 0.87
N VAL A 102 4.03 7.57 1.86
CA VAL A 102 2.80 8.29 2.10
C VAL A 102 3.03 9.27 3.24
N PRO A 103 2.66 10.56 3.10
CA PRO A 103 2.77 11.51 4.21
C PRO A 103 1.91 11.05 5.40
N GLY A 104 2.38 11.31 6.63
CA GLY A 104 1.58 11.10 7.83
C GLY A 104 0.36 12.04 7.85
N ALA A 105 -0.69 11.65 8.59
CA ALA A 105 -1.98 12.33 8.53
C ALA A 105 -2.03 13.76 9.10
N ASN A 106 -1.05 14.13 9.92
CA ASN A 106 -0.88 15.49 10.44
C ASN A 106 0.32 16.16 9.78
N SER A 107 0.29 17.48 9.65
CA SER A 107 1.45 18.31 9.28
C SER A 107 2.61 18.06 10.26
N GLY A 108 3.46 17.06 9.99
CA GLY A 108 4.55 16.63 10.86
C GLY A 108 4.48 15.19 11.39
N GLY A 109 3.49 14.38 11.01
CA GLY A 109 3.47 12.95 11.32
C GLY A 109 4.53 12.15 10.55
N PRO A 110 4.98 10.98 11.07
CA PRO A 110 5.88 10.09 10.35
C PRO A 110 5.32 9.71 8.98
N ALA A 111 6.18 9.77 7.96
CA ALA A 111 5.87 9.18 6.67
C ALA A 111 5.80 7.66 6.81
N LEU A 112 4.80 7.07 6.19
CA LEU A 112 4.64 5.61 6.13
C LEU A 112 5.19 5.12 4.80
N CYS A 113 6.10 4.15 4.84
CA CYS A 113 6.64 3.52 3.64
C CYS A 113 6.05 2.14 3.45
N PHE A 114 5.34 1.93 2.35
CA PHE A 114 4.73 0.66 2.00
C PHE A 114 5.39 0.03 0.78
N ARG A 115 5.55 -1.29 0.80
CA ARG A 115 5.79 -2.03 -0.44
C ARG A 115 4.46 -2.36 -1.09
N VAL A 116 4.32 -1.97 -2.36
CA VAL A 116 3.07 -2.10 -3.12
C VAL A 116 3.35 -2.87 -4.41
N GLN A 117 2.47 -3.81 -4.75
CA GLN A 117 2.45 -4.45 -6.06
C GLN A 117 1.41 -3.75 -6.92
N ILE A 118 1.84 -3.15 -8.03
CA ILE A 118 0.91 -2.59 -9.01
C ILE A 118 0.32 -3.74 -9.83
N LEU A 119 -1.01 -3.81 -9.88
CA LEU A 119 -1.76 -4.89 -10.51
C LEU A 119 -2.43 -4.47 -11.81
N TRP A 120 -2.77 -3.20 -11.93
CA TRP A 120 -3.37 -2.64 -13.15
C TRP A 120 -2.92 -1.21 -13.35
N THR A 121 -2.89 -0.80 -14.61
CA THR A 121 -2.63 0.56 -15.04
C THR A 121 -3.61 0.94 -16.14
N HIS A 122 -4.13 2.16 -16.09
CA HIS A 122 -5.05 2.70 -17.08
C HIS A 122 -4.61 4.12 -17.45
N GLU A 123 -4.48 4.41 -18.74
CA GLU A 123 -4.20 5.77 -19.20
C GLU A 123 -5.49 6.62 -19.10
N VAL A 124 -5.40 7.80 -18.49
CA VAL A 124 -6.54 8.69 -18.26
C VAL A 124 -6.50 9.98 -19.08
N GLY A 125 -5.49 10.13 -19.94
CA GLY A 125 -5.27 11.28 -20.83
C GLY A 125 -3.90 11.93 -20.64
N ASP A 126 -3.37 12.58 -21.67
CA ASP A 126 -2.11 13.36 -21.64
C ASP A 126 -0.91 12.64 -21.00
N ASN A 127 -0.72 11.35 -21.32
CA ASN A 127 0.31 10.49 -20.70
C ASN A 127 0.21 10.39 -19.17
N LEU A 128 -0.98 10.61 -18.61
CA LEU A 128 -1.29 10.39 -17.21
C LEU A 128 -1.89 9.00 -17.03
N PHE A 129 -1.43 8.30 -16.00
CA PHE A 129 -1.80 6.93 -15.71
C PHE A 129 -2.35 6.80 -14.30
N GLU A 130 -3.51 6.17 -14.19
CA GLU A 130 -3.97 5.56 -12.95
C GLU A 130 -3.30 4.20 -12.76
N ASN A 131 -2.68 3.99 -11.61
CA ASN A 131 -1.94 2.79 -11.24
C ASN A 131 -2.52 2.26 -9.93
N GLY A 132 -3.24 1.13 -10.00
CA GLY A 132 -3.81 0.51 -8.82
C GLY A 132 -2.93 -0.61 -8.28
N GLY A 133 -2.69 -0.57 -6.97
CA GLY A 133 -1.83 -1.53 -6.30
C GLY A 133 -2.38 -2.06 -4.99
N ILE A 134 -1.82 -3.20 -4.58
CA ILE A 134 -2.09 -3.82 -3.27
C ILE A 134 -0.90 -3.68 -2.34
N PHE A 135 -1.17 -3.48 -1.06
CA PHE A 135 -0.12 -3.46 -0.04
C PHE A 135 0.43 -4.87 0.19
N LEU A 136 1.75 -5.02 0.08
CA LEU A 136 2.45 -6.27 0.40
C LEU A 136 3.00 -6.26 1.84
N LYS A 137 3.57 -5.12 2.26
CA LYS A 137 4.09 -4.92 3.62
C LYS A 137 4.26 -3.44 3.96
N LEU A 138 4.20 -3.13 5.25
CA LEU A 138 4.77 -1.91 5.82
C LEU A 138 6.29 -2.09 5.94
N VAL A 139 7.07 -1.14 5.44
CA VAL A 139 8.55 -1.17 5.43
C VAL A 139 9.11 -0.35 6.58
N SER A 140 8.59 0.86 6.79
CA SER A 140 8.98 1.71 7.91
C SER A 140 7.88 2.71 8.26
N GLU A 141 7.92 3.16 9.52
CA GLU A 141 7.21 4.34 10.01
C GLU A 141 8.29 5.39 10.33
N GLU A 142 8.83 6.06 9.32
CA GLU A 142 9.86 7.07 9.56
C GLU A 142 9.22 8.39 9.92
N GLY A 143 9.38 8.80 11.19
CA GLY A 143 9.18 10.19 11.65
C GLY A 143 9.84 11.18 10.69
N PRO A 144 9.37 12.43 10.60
CA PRO A 144 10.26 13.47 10.11
C PRO A 144 11.54 13.39 10.94
N VAL A 145 12.65 13.02 10.30
CA VAL A 145 13.98 13.09 10.91
C VAL A 145 14.20 14.56 11.19
N GLY A 146 14.06 14.94 12.45
CA GLY A 146 14.45 16.26 12.91
C GLY A 146 15.87 16.51 12.46
N LYS A 147 16.08 17.53 11.64
CA LYS A 147 17.40 18.11 11.48
C LYS A 147 17.79 18.65 12.84
N SER A 148 18.89 18.11 13.37
CA SER A 148 19.63 18.66 14.51
C SER A 148 20.04 20.10 14.23
#